data_AF-A0AAE0JKX4-F1
#
_entry.id   AF-A0AAE0JKX4-F1
#
_cell.length_a   1.000
_cell.length_b   1.000
_cell.length_c   1.000
_cell.angle_alpha   90.00
_cell.angle_beta   90.00
_cell.angle_gamma   90.00
#
_symmetry.space_group_name_H-M   'P 1'
#
loop_
_entity.id
_entity.type
_entity.pdbx_description
1 polymer ?
#
loop_
_entity_poly.entity_id
_entity_poly.type
_entity_poly.pdbx_seq_one_letter_code
_entity_poly.pdbx_strand_id
1 'polypeptide(L)'
;MSSNISQWLKTSEISPVLLNLNLTHLTPILDCEAAGRLFFIYIKDSCEKEVCHNIEWAGDPDLSGIGFYATYILMTVLATLFSVIYACYFLHWAWEERPGQPHSIWSGLAASQTPPEWKPLNDSLRSFWIFSVFFAYGITIAGFTLDRLEGSDVMTYRHWFSYREAHLSLMLLLSLWPWYRKQSTYPRLTIIGLGILFIILAATKYGDSDFGVTWVYGEESLYESWDCAYVEDKTLDFNNAMYAAQFVLLIWIGRPILSLLEGWTSAKTIQKGLKSLRRCIPVLTASLAFVFMWIDLVIFVRSRSELNYNAGSSYQENKWTFGQIAAVTTLLPLLADFYRIWLCE
;
A
#
# COMPACT_ATOMS: atom_id res chain seq x y z
N MET A 1 3.20 46.64 -3.14
CA MET A 1 2.81 45.24 -3.45
C MET A 1 1.65 44.73 -2.57
N SER A 2 1.27 45.42 -1.48
CA SER A 2 0.15 45.05 -0.60
C SER A 2 -1.22 45.59 -1.02
N SER A 3 -1.32 46.46 -2.03
CA SER A 3 -2.58 47.12 -2.41
C SER A 3 -3.41 46.38 -3.47
N ASN A 4 -2.89 45.30 -4.07
CA ASN A 4 -3.61 44.55 -5.12
C ASN A 4 -4.33 43.29 -4.61
N ILE A 5 -4.00 42.79 -3.41
CA ILE A 5 -4.62 41.58 -2.86
C ILE A 5 -6.03 41.89 -2.32
N SER A 6 -6.25 43.07 -1.75
CA SER A 6 -7.57 43.48 -1.23
C SER A 6 -8.61 43.71 -2.32
N GLN A 7 -8.18 44.03 -3.53
CA GLN A 7 -9.08 44.24 -4.65
C GLN A 7 -9.46 42.92 -5.33
N TRP A 8 -8.58 41.92 -5.27
CA TRP A 8 -8.84 40.57 -5.77
C TRP A 8 -9.85 39.81 -4.88
N LEU A 9 -9.75 39.96 -3.55
CA LEU A 9 -10.69 39.38 -2.58
C LEU A 9 -12.11 39.96 -2.63
N LYS A 10 -12.29 41.17 -3.18
CA LYS A 10 -13.61 41.81 -3.31
C LYS A 10 -14.42 41.33 -4.51
N THR A 11 -13.78 40.68 -5.48
CA THR A 11 -14.43 40.23 -6.73
C THR A 11 -14.68 38.73 -6.78
N SER A 12 -14.12 37.95 -5.87
CA SER A 12 -14.53 36.56 -5.63
C SER A 12 -15.73 36.57 -4.69
N GLU A 13 -16.81 35.87 -5.03
CA GLU A 13 -17.97 35.59 -4.16
C GLU A 13 -17.60 34.70 -2.97
N ILE A 14 -16.61 35.14 -2.18
CA ILE A 14 -16.25 34.51 -0.92
C ILE A 14 -17.02 35.28 0.15
N SER A 15 -17.94 34.58 0.80
CA SER A 15 -18.82 35.09 1.84
C SER A 15 -18.08 35.99 2.85
N PRO A 16 -18.66 37.14 3.27
CA PRO A 16 -18.06 38.08 4.23
C PRO A 16 -17.76 37.48 5.62
N VAL A 17 -18.14 36.23 5.88
CA VAL A 17 -17.80 35.47 7.08
C VAL A 17 -16.29 35.19 7.20
N LEU A 18 -15.57 35.04 6.08
CA LEU A 18 -14.15 34.67 6.09
C LEU A 18 -13.18 35.80 6.49
N LEU A 19 -13.61 37.07 6.43
CA LEU A 19 -12.75 38.23 6.71
C LEU A 19 -12.64 38.59 8.20
N ASN A 20 -13.46 37.99 9.07
CA ASN A 20 -13.45 38.24 10.53
C ASN A 20 -12.86 37.09 11.36
N LEU A 21 -12.41 36.00 10.74
CA LEU A 21 -11.80 34.88 11.45
C LEU A 21 -10.33 35.17 11.75
N ASN A 22 -10.03 35.46 13.01
CA ASN A 22 -8.69 35.57 13.53
C ASN A 22 -8.04 34.16 13.56
N LEU A 23 -7.37 33.78 12.46
CA LEU A 23 -6.81 32.45 12.18
C LEU A 23 -5.72 31.96 13.17
N THR A 24 -5.40 32.72 14.23
CA THR A 24 -4.35 32.38 15.20
C THR A 24 -4.75 31.31 16.22
N HIS A 25 -5.99 30.84 16.22
CA HIS A 25 -6.54 29.84 17.17
C HIS A 25 -7.14 28.61 16.49
N LEU A 26 -6.66 28.27 15.31
CA LEU A 26 -7.04 27.03 14.64
C LEU A 26 -5.89 26.05 14.82
N THR A 27 -6.08 25.05 15.68
CA THR A 27 -5.23 23.86 15.62
C THR A 27 -5.63 23.03 14.41
N PRO A 28 -4.67 22.62 13.56
CA PRO A 28 -4.94 21.62 12.55
C PRO A 28 -5.16 20.29 13.27
N ILE A 29 -6.41 19.97 13.56
CA ILE A 29 -6.81 18.62 13.91
C ILE A 29 -7.00 17.87 12.60
N LEU A 30 -6.31 16.75 12.45
CA LEU A 30 -6.50 15.83 11.35
C LEU A 30 -7.87 15.16 11.61
N ASP A 31 -8.94 15.76 11.08
CA ASP A 31 -10.29 15.27 11.37
C ASP A 31 -10.61 13.97 10.63
N CYS A 32 -11.54 13.27 11.25
CA CYS A 32 -11.84 11.86 11.30
C CYS A 32 -12.42 11.22 10.02
N GLU A 33 -12.05 11.72 8.85
CA GLU A 33 -12.60 11.28 7.58
C GLU A 33 -11.51 10.65 6.72
N ALA A 34 -11.31 9.34 6.88
CA ALA A 34 -10.47 8.59 5.95
C ALA A 34 -11.33 8.22 4.75
N ALA A 35 -11.10 8.83 3.59
CA ALA A 35 -10.81 8.17 2.31
C ALA A 35 -10.66 9.21 1.22
N GLY A 36 -9.66 9.01 0.37
CA GLY A 36 -9.61 9.56 -1.00
C GLY A 36 -9.34 11.06 -1.12
N ARG A 37 -9.83 11.88 -0.19
CA ARG A 37 -9.56 13.31 -0.01
C ARG A 37 -9.48 13.54 1.50
N LEU A 38 -8.32 13.94 2.00
CA LEU A 38 -8.24 14.41 3.38
C LEU A 38 -8.88 15.81 3.39
N PHE A 39 -10.16 15.89 3.70
CA PHE A 39 -10.75 17.15 4.10
C PHE A 39 -10.18 17.47 5.48
N PHE A 40 -9.36 18.52 5.57
CA PHE A 40 -8.97 19.03 6.86
C PHE A 40 -10.16 19.84 7.37
N ILE A 41 -10.99 19.19 8.18
CA ILE A 41 -11.96 19.92 8.97
C ILE A 41 -11.18 20.56 10.11
N TYR A 42 -10.93 21.86 9.98
CA TYR A 42 -10.41 22.66 11.08
C TYR A 42 -11.55 22.83 12.07
N ILE A 43 -11.53 21.97 13.08
CA ILE A 43 -12.36 22.15 14.25
C ILE A 43 -11.71 23.27 15.08
N LYS A 44 -12.50 24.27 15.47
CA LYS A 44 -12.05 25.27 16.44
C LYS A 44 -11.65 24.57 17.74
N ASP A 45 -10.50 24.90 18.32
CA ASP A 45 -9.94 24.24 19.52
C ASP A 45 -10.96 24.03 20.66
N SER A 46 -11.95 24.92 20.77
CA SER A 46 -13.03 24.84 21.76
C SER A 46 -13.99 23.67 21.55
N CYS A 47 -14.10 23.12 20.34
CA CYS A 47 -15.11 22.12 19.96
C CYS A 47 -14.51 20.73 19.67
N GLU A 48 -13.18 20.58 19.64
CA GLU A 48 -12.48 19.32 19.35
C GLU A 48 -13.04 18.14 20.16
N LYS A 49 -13.20 18.34 21.47
CA LYS A 49 -13.66 17.27 22.38
C LYS A 49 -15.10 16.85 22.14
N GLU A 50 -15.99 17.77 21.76
CA GLU A 50 -17.40 17.45 21.52
C GLU A 50 -17.58 16.76 20.17
N VAL A 51 -16.88 17.22 19.14
CA VAL A 51 -16.94 16.61 17.81
C VAL A 51 -16.34 15.21 17.83
N CYS A 52 -15.11 15.05 18.34
CA CYS A 52 -14.44 13.74 18.36
C CYS A 52 -15.14 12.70 19.26
N HIS A 53 -15.85 13.13 20.31
CA HIS A 53 -16.59 12.22 21.18
C HIS A 53 -17.92 11.76 20.56
N ASN A 54 -18.51 12.54 19.67
CA ASN A 54 -19.80 12.22 19.04
C ASN A 54 -19.65 11.48 17.70
N ILE A 55 -18.44 11.43 17.13
CA ILE A 55 -18.15 10.61 15.96
C ILE A 55 -18.02 9.15 16.40
N GLU A 56 -18.99 8.33 16.00
CA GLU A 56 -18.88 6.89 16.14
C GLU A 56 -17.84 6.36 15.13
N TRP A 57 -16.65 6.04 15.62
CA TRP A 57 -15.63 5.36 14.86
C TRP A 57 -16.00 3.89 14.65
N ALA A 58 -16.86 3.64 13.66
CA ALA A 58 -17.23 2.30 13.22
C ALA A 58 -16.11 1.71 12.33
N GLY A 59 -14.95 1.46 12.95
CA GLY A 59 -13.88 0.67 12.36
C GLY A 59 -14.23 -0.81 12.32
N ASP A 60 -13.69 -1.52 11.33
CA ASP A 60 -13.82 -2.98 11.25
C ASP A 60 -12.53 -3.64 11.76
N PRO A 61 -12.52 -4.18 13.00
CA PRO A 61 -11.34 -4.82 13.54
C PRO A 61 -10.89 -6.02 12.68
N ASP A 62 -11.76 -6.63 11.87
CA ASP A 62 -11.38 -7.76 11.02
C ASP A 62 -10.66 -7.35 9.73
N LEU A 63 -10.56 -6.07 9.41
CA LEU A 63 -9.74 -5.56 8.31
C LEU A 63 -8.54 -4.80 8.83
N SER A 64 -8.78 -3.74 9.59
CA SER A 64 -7.75 -2.79 10.01
C SER A 64 -7.21 -3.06 11.41
N GLY A 65 -7.74 -4.05 12.14
CA GLY A 65 -7.45 -4.26 13.55
C GLY A 65 -6.01 -4.66 13.89
N ILE A 66 -5.71 -4.66 15.20
CA ILE A 66 -4.33 -4.80 15.71
C ILE A 66 -3.59 -6.06 15.24
N GLY A 67 -4.28 -7.19 15.08
CA GLY A 67 -3.65 -8.41 14.57
C GLY A 67 -3.33 -8.37 13.08
N PHE A 68 -4.16 -7.72 12.25
CA PHE A 68 -3.83 -7.49 10.84
C PHE A 68 -2.63 -6.55 10.71
N TYR A 69 -2.63 -5.48 11.50
CA TYR A 69 -1.49 -4.58 11.64
C TYR A 69 -0.20 -5.32 12.01
N ALA A 70 -0.24 -6.19 13.02
CA ALA A 70 0.91 -7.01 13.41
C ALA A 70 1.35 -7.94 12.28
N THR A 71 0.40 -8.53 11.56
CA THR A 71 0.67 -9.41 10.41
C THR A 71 1.40 -8.65 9.29
N TYR A 72 0.95 -7.44 8.95
CA TYR A 72 1.62 -6.60 7.95
C TYR A 72 3.06 -6.24 8.35
N ILE A 73 3.30 -5.87 9.61
CA ILE A 73 4.66 -5.62 10.11
C ILE A 73 5.53 -6.88 9.95
N LEU A 74 5.04 -8.03 10.41
CA LEU A 74 5.77 -9.29 10.32
C LEU A 74 6.08 -9.66 8.86
N MET A 75 5.10 -9.50 7.97
CA MET A 75 5.29 -9.75 6.53
C MET A 75 6.34 -8.81 5.93
N THR A 76 6.30 -7.50 6.22
CA THR A 76 7.29 -6.53 5.72
C THR A 76 8.70 -6.82 6.26
N VAL A 77 8.82 -7.19 7.53
CA VAL A 77 10.11 -7.59 8.14
C VAL A 77 10.64 -8.85 7.46
N LEU A 78 9.82 -9.89 7.29
CA LEU A 78 10.23 -11.13 6.63
C LEU A 78 10.60 -10.89 5.16
N ALA A 79 9.83 -10.09 4.42
CA ALA A 79 10.14 -9.72 3.06
C ALA A 79 11.48 -8.96 2.96
N THR A 80 11.79 -8.12 3.95
CA THR A 80 13.08 -7.43 4.05
C THR A 80 14.21 -8.40 4.33
N LEU A 81 14.05 -9.32 5.28
CA LEU A 81 15.04 -10.35 5.57
C LEU A 81 15.35 -11.20 4.33
N PHE A 82 14.32 -11.72 3.66
CA PHE A 82 14.52 -12.47 2.42
C PHE A 82 15.23 -11.62 1.36
N SER A 83 14.77 -10.38 1.12
CA SER A 83 15.37 -9.51 0.11
C SER A 83 16.85 -9.23 0.39
N VAL A 84 17.22 -8.97 1.65
CA VAL A 84 18.61 -8.74 2.06
C VAL A 84 19.44 -10.01 1.89
N ILE A 85 18.95 -11.16 2.36
CA ILE A 85 19.67 -12.44 2.24
C ILE A 85 19.97 -12.75 0.76
N TYR A 86 18.97 -12.68 -0.12
CA TYR A 86 19.17 -12.94 -1.54
C TYR A 86 20.02 -11.87 -2.23
N ALA A 87 19.92 -10.61 -1.83
CA ALA A 87 20.78 -9.54 -2.35
C ALA A 87 22.25 -9.76 -1.94
N CYS A 88 22.52 -10.09 -0.67
CA CYS A 88 23.85 -10.42 -0.18
C CYS A 88 24.42 -11.65 -0.90
N TYR A 89 23.63 -12.71 -1.07
CA TYR A 89 24.03 -13.88 -1.85
C TYR A 89 24.39 -13.50 -3.29
N PHE A 90 23.55 -12.69 -3.94
CA PHE A 90 23.81 -12.25 -5.30
C PHE A 90 25.08 -11.41 -5.42
N LEU A 91 25.31 -10.49 -4.48
CA LEU A 91 26.52 -9.67 -4.42
C LEU A 91 27.77 -10.50 -4.14
N HIS A 92 27.67 -11.46 -3.22
CA HIS A 92 28.76 -12.39 -2.91
C HIS A 92 29.15 -13.20 -4.14
N TRP A 93 28.16 -13.84 -4.78
CA TRP A 93 28.35 -14.60 -6.01
C TRP A 93 28.97 -13.73 -7.12
N ALA A 94 28.49 -12.49 -7.30
CA ALA A 94 29.03 -11.56 -8.28
C ALA A 94 30.46 -11.10 -7.96
N TRP A 95 30.86 -11.11 -6.68
CA TRP A 95 32.19 -10.71 -6.23
C TRP A 95 33.22 -11.84 -6.36
N GLU A 96 32.82 -13.08 -6.07
CA GLU A 96 33.70 -14.25 -6.11
C GLU A 96 34.03 -14.71 -7.55
N GLU A 97 33.19 -14.34 -8.53
CA GLU A 97 33.50 -14.58 -9.94
C GLU A 97 34.75 -13.80 -10.39
N ARG A 98 35.83 -14.57 -10.62
CA ARG A 98 37.19 -14.08 -10.85
C ARG A 98 37.31 -13.06 -12.00
N PRO A 99 38.25 -12.10 -11.90
CA PRO A 99 38.59 -11.18 -12.99
C PRO A 99 39.22 -11.96 -14.16
N GLY A 100 38.43 -12.25 -15.20
CA GLY A 100 38.96 -12.91 -16.40
C GLY A 100 37.93 -13.46 -17.37
N GLN A 101 36.68 -13.71 -16.96
CA GLN A 101 35.62 -14.09 -17.89
C GLN A 101 34.54 -12.99 -17.96
N PRO A 102 34.29 -12.39 -19.14
CA PRO A 102 33.23 -11.41 -19.32
C PRO A 102 31.87 -12.12 -19.34
N HIS A 103 31.40 -12.54 -18.17
CA HIS A 103 30.02 -12.95 -18.00
C HIS A 103 29.18 -11.70 -17.74
N SER A 104 28.05 -11.61 -18.42
CA SER A 104 27.11 -10.53 -18.11
C SER A 104 26.59 -10.75 -16.69
N ILE A 105 26.52 -9.70 -15.86
CA ILE A 105 25.87 -9.74 -14.52
C ILE A 105 24.52 -10.47 -14.57
N TRP A 106 23.85 -10.37 -15.71
CA TRP A 106 22.56 -10.98 -16.02
C TRP A 106 22.60 -12.49 -16.31
N SER A 107 23.72 -13.05 -16.77
CA SER A 107 23.86 -14.51 -16.89
C SER A 107 23.92 -15.16 -15.51
N GLY A 108 24.41 -14.47 -14.48
CA GLY A 108 24.28 -14.90 -13.09
C GLY A 108 22.85 -14.95 -12.59
N LEU A 109 22.11 -13.86 -12.82
CA LEU A 109 20.65 -13.83 -12.58
C LEU A 109 19.93 -14.95 -13.35
N ALA A 110 20.44 -15.44 -14.48
CA ALA A 110 19.80 -16.48 -15.29
C ALA A 110 20.28 -17.91 -14.95
N ALA A 111 21.54 -18.10 -14.60
CA ALA A 111 22.20 -19.41 -14.50
C ALA A 111 22.31 -19.96 -13.08
N SER A 112 22.00 -19.17 -12.04
CA SER A 112 22.02 -19.69 -10.66
C SER A 112 20.90 -20.72 -10.45
N GLN A 113 21.22 -22.01 -10.61
CA GLN A 113 20.66 -23.01 -9.72
C GLN A 113 21.13 -22.64 -8.32
N THR A 114 20.19 -22.42 -7.40
CA THR A 114 20.56 -22.20 -6.01
C THR A 114 21.32 -23.43 -5.50
N PRO A 115 22.43 -23.27 -4.76
CA PRO A 115 23.15 -24.40 -4.23
C PRO A 115 22.20 -25.27 -3.37
N PRO A 116 22.38 -26.59 -3.33
CA PRO A 116 21.46 -27.50 -2.65
C PRO A 116 21.30 -27.20 -1.15
N GLU A 117 22.32 -26.60 -0.52
CA GLU A 117 22.28 -26.12 0.87
C GLU A 117 21.23 -25.02 1.11
N TRP A 118 20.83 -24.26 0.07
CA TRP A 118 19.82 -23.19 0.17
C TRP A 118 18.39 -23.70 0.01
N LYS A 119 18.20 -25.01 -0.18
CA LYS A 119 16.88 -25.60 -0.33
C LYS A 119 15.92 -25.25 0.82
N PRO A 120 16.31 -25.28 2.11
CA PRO A 120 15.44 -24.89 3.21
C PRO A 120 14.97 -23.43 3.09
N LEU A 121 15.88 -22.49 2.80
CA LEU A 121 15.52 -21.08 2.64
C LEU A 121 14.54 -20.87 1.48
N ASN A 122 14.75 -21.55 0.36
CA ASN A 122 13.86 -21.48 -0.80
C ASN A 122 12.48 -22.06 -0.49
N ASP A 123 12.42 -23.16 0.26
CA ASP A 123 11.17 -23.76 0.71
C ASP A 123 10.42 -22.80 1.65
N SER A 124 11.13 -22.13 2.57
CA SER A 124 10.57 -21.07 3.42
C SER A 124 10.08 -19.86 2.62
N LEU A 125 10.87 -19.35 1.66
CA LEU A 125 10.47 -18.25 0.78
C LEU A 125 9.21 -18.63 0.00
N ARG A 126 9.13 -19.86 -0.50
CA ARG A 126 7.97 -20.36 -1.22
C ARG A 126 6.74 -20.41 -0.33
N SER A 127 6.84 -20.92 0.89
CA SER A 127 5.74 -20.92 1.86
C SER A 127 5.29 -19.49 2.19
N PHE A 128 6.24 -18.59 2.45
CA PHE A 128 5.96 -17.16 2.69
C PHE A 128 5.27 -16.49 1.50
N TRP A 129 5.74 -16.77 0.28
CA TRP A 129 5.14 -16.24 -0.94
C TRP A 129 3.69 -16.68 -1.08
N ILE A 130 3.43 -17.98 -0.93
CA ILE A 130 2.09 -18.55 -1.03
C ILE A 130 1.17 -17.93 0.02
N PHE A 131 1.63 -17.86 1.28
CA PHE A 131 0.92 -17.18 2.35
C PHE A 131 0.58 -15.74 1.98
N SER A 132 1.58 -14.98 1.53
CA SER A 132 1.42 -13.56 1.16
C SER A 132 0.40 -13.36 0.04
N VAL A 133 0.38 -14.26 -0.97
CA VAL A 133 -0.63 -14.23 -2.04
C VAL A 133 -2.02 -14.47 -1.47
N PHE A 134 -2.22 -15.54 -0.70
CA PHE A 134 -3.54 -15.85 -0.12
C PHE A 134 -4.03 -14.77 0.83
N PHE A 135 -3.13 -14.20 1.62
CA PHE A 135 -3.42 -13.10 2.53
C PHE A 135 -3.85 -11.84 1.75
N ALA A 136 -3.09 -11.47 0.71
CA ALA A 136 -3.45 -10.36 -0.18
C ALA A 136 -4.85 -10.53 -0.78
N TYR A 137 -5.16 -11.73 -1.25
CA TYR A 137 -6.47 -12.07 -1.78
C TYR A 137 -7.58 -12.01 -0.74
N GLY A 138 -7.34 -12.60 0.42
CA GLY A 138 -8.30 -12.62 1.52
C GLY A 138 -8.72 -11.20 1.90
N ILE A 139 -7.76 -10.32 2.13
CA ILE A 139 -8.02 -8.91 2.45
C ILE A 139 -8.70 -8.17 1.30
N THR A 140 -8.23 -8.35 0.07
CA THR A 140 -8.82 -7.65 -1.09
C THR A 140 -10.28 -8.06 -1.30
N ILE A 141 -10.59 -9.35 -1.17
CA ILE A 141 -11.95 -9.88 -1.29
C ILE A 141 -12.81 -9.44 -0.10
N ALA A 142 -12.27 -9.50 1.12
CA ALA A 142 -12.98 -9.08 2.32
C ALA A 142 -13.36 -7.58 2.24
N GLY A 143 -12.38 -6.71 1.94
CA GLY A 143 -12.62 -5.29 1.70
C GLY A 143 -13.70 -5.06 0.66
N PHE A 144 -13.52 -5.61 -0.56
CA PHE A 144 -14.49 -5.48 -1.64
C PHE A 144 -15.90 -5.99 -1.28
N THR A 145 -16.00 -7.06 -0.48
CA THR A 145 -17.29 -7.65 -0.12
C THR A 145 -18.00 -6.82 0.94
N LEU A 146 -17.26 -6.39 1.98
CA LEU A 146 -17.79 -5.54 3.04
C LEU A 146 -18.27 -4.20 2.47
N ASP A 147 -17.51 -3.64 1.54
CA ASP A 147 -17.82 -2.44 0.76
C ASP A 147 -19.12 -2.57 -0.07
N ARG A 148 -19.64 -3.78 -0.30
CA ARG A 148 -20.89 -3.99 -1.05
C ARG A 148 -22.06 -4.39 -0.18
N LEU A 149 -21.81 -4.90 1.02
CA LEU A 149 -22.85 -5.43 1.90
C LEU A 149 -23.33 -4.41 2.93
N GLU A 150 -22.44 -3.57 3.44
CA GLU A 150 -22.81 -2.50 4.36
C GLU A 150 -23.10 -1.22 3.57
N GLY A 151 -24.20 -0.53 3.86
CA GLY A 151 -24.62 0.66 3.12
C GLY A 151 -23.64 1.85 3.23
N SER A 152 -23.89 2.90 2.45
CA SER A 152 -23.01 4.06 2.16
C SER A 152 -22.38 4.79 3.37
N ASP A 153 -22.98 4.71 4.55
CA ASP A 153 -22.82 5.77 5.56
C ASP A 153 -21.55 5.62 6.44
N VAL A 154 -20.86 4.47 6.39
CA VAL A 154 -19.62 4.20 7.15
C VAL A 154 -18.44 3.85 6.22
N MET A 155 -18.63 4.03 4.91
CA MET A 155 -17.84 3.31 3.90
C MET A 155 -16.43 3.86 3.68
N THR A 156 -16.26 5.17 3.80
CA THR A 156 -15.04 5.89 3.37
C THR A 156 -13.81 5.26 4.04
N TYR A 157 -13.81 5.13 5.36
CA TYR A 157 -12.62 4.72 6.11
C TYR A 157 -12.18 3.30 5.80
N ARG A 158 -13.14 2.38 5.74
CA ARG A 158 -12.89 0.96 5.52
C ARG A 158 -12.31 0.70 4.13
N HIS A 159 -12.80 1.40 3.11
CA HIS A 159 -12.30 1.31 1.75
C HIS A 159 -10.82 1.73 1.70
N TRP A 160 -10.47 2.82 2.37
CA TRP A 160 -9.09 3.32 2.37
C TRP A 160 -8.10 2.33 2.98
N PHE A 161 -8.43 1.76 4.14
CA PHE A 161 -7.60 0.75 4.80
C PHE A 161 -7.46 -0.50 3.93
N SER A 162 -8.59 -1.06 3.47
CA SER A 162 -8.61 -2.25 2.62
C SER A 162 -7.78 -2.05 1.34
N TYR A 163 -7.91 -0.89 0.70
CA TYR A 163 -7.14 -0.55 -0.48
C TYR A 163 -5.63 -0.47 -0.19
N ARG A 164 -5.26 0.23 0.89
CA ARG A 164 -3.84 0.37 1.30
C ARG A 164 -3.21 -0.96 1.69
N GLU A 165 -3.97 -1.82 2.33
CA GLU A 165 -3.55 -3.15 2.74
C GLU A 165 -3.33 -4.08 1.55
N ALA A 166 -4.26 -4.07 0.59
CA ALA A 166 -4.10 -4.77 -0.68
C ALA A 166 -2.90 -4.22 -1.48
N HIS A 167 -2.70 -2.91 -1.44
CA HIS A 167 -1.57 -2.24 -2.07
C HIS A 167 -0.22 -2.64 -1.44
N LEU A 168 -0.12 -2.61 -0.12
CA LEU A 168 1.07 -3.05 0.63
C LEU A 168 1.40 -4.52 0.30
N SER A 169 0.37 -5.37 0.25
CA SER A 169 0.52 -6.79 -0.10
C SER A 169 1.07 -6.96 -1.53
N LEU A 170 0.59 -6.15 -2.48
CA LEU A 170 1.05 -6.15 -3.86
C LEU A 170 2.52 -5.70 -3.98
N MET A 171 2.90 -4.61 -3.28
CA MET A 171 4.29 -4.13 -3.25
C MET A 171 5.22 -5.16 -2.62
N LEU A 172 4.78 -5.83 -1.56
CA LEU A 172 5.52 -6.93 -0.94
C LEU A 172 5.80 -8.06 -1.94
N LEU A 173 4.77 -8.53 -2.65
CA LEU A 173 4.93 -9.58 -3.67
C LEU A 173 5.87 -9.12 -4.79
N LEU A 174 5.69 -7.91 -5.32
CA LEU A 174 6.55 -7.38 -6.38
C LEU A 174 8.01 -7.23 -5.96
N SER A 175 8.29 -6.89 -4.69
CA SER A 175 9.64 -6.77 -4.15
C SER A 175 10.38 -8.12 -4.13
N LEU A 176 9.65 -9.21 -3.89
CA LEU A 176 10.21 -10.56 -3.80
C LEU A 176 10.20 -11.32 -5.14
N TRP A 177 9.48 -10.79 -6.14
CA TRP A 177 9.24 -11.45 -7.42
C TRP A 177 10.52 -11.91 -8.15
N PRO A 178 11.61 -11.11 -8.22
CA PRO A 178 12.82 -11.54 -8.93
C PRO A 178 13.44 -12.82 -8.34
N TRP A 179 13.34 -13.00 -7.03
CA TRP A 179 13.89 -14.13 -6.30
C TRP A 179 13.03 -15.38 -6.49
N TYR A 180 11.71 -15.23 -6.43
CA TYR A 180 10.76 -16.34 -6.57
C TYR A 180 10.64 -16.87 -8.02
N ARG A 181 10.78 -16.00 -9.04
CA ARG A 181 10.53 -16.33 -10.46
C ARG A 181 11.26 -17.57 -10.96
N LYS A 182 12.45 -17.88 -10.42
CA LYS A 182 13.28 -18.99 -10.91
C LYS A 182 13.01 -20.32 -10.20
N GLN A 183 12.40 -20.29 -9.02
CA GLN A 183 12.20 -21.48 -8.18
C GLN A 183 10.84 -22.14 -8.40
N SER A 184 9.87 -21.37 -8.88
CA SER A 184 8.48 -21.81 -8.93
C SER A 184 8.11 -22.43 -10.27
N THR A 185 7.39 -23.55 -10.24
CA THR A 185 6.62 -24.09 -11.37
C THR A 185 5.41 -23.19 -11.70
N TYR A 186 5.13 -22.17 -10.89
CA TYR A 186 3.90 -21.39 -10.92
C TYR A 186 4.04 -19.90 -11.29
N PRO A 187 5.01 -19.45 -12.13
CA PRO A 187 5.11 -18.05 -12.49
C PRO A 187 3.84 -17.56 -13.19
N ARG A 188 3.10 -18.46 -13.85
CA ARG A 188 1.80 -18.17 -14.46
C ARG A 188 0.73 -17.86 -13.42
N LEU A 189 0.60 -18.66 -12.37
CA LEU A 189 -0.38 -18.43 -11.30
C LEU A 189 -0.07 -17.14 -10.56
N THR A 190 1.20 -16.83 -10.34
CA THR A 190 1.56 -15.54 -9.75
C THR A 190 1.23 -14.37 -10.67
N ILE A 191 1.51 -14.46 -11.97
CA ILE A 191 1.19 -13.38 -12.91
C ILE A 191 -0.32 -13.17 -13.01
N ILE A 192 -1.08 -14.27 -13.19
CA ILE A 192 -2.54 -14.24 -13.17
C ILE A 192 -3.02 -13.67 -11.84
N GLY A 193 -2.37 -14.07 -10.76
CA GLY A 193 -2.79 -13.70 -9.43
C GLY A 193 -2.66 -12.20 -9.15
N LEU A 194 -1.48 -11.67 -9.43
CA LEU A 194 -1.20 -10.23 -9.38
C LEU A 194 -2.10 -9.44 -10.34
N GLY A 195 -2.41 -10.01 -11.51
CA GLY A 195 -3.34 -9.42 -12.47
C GLY A 195 -4.76 -9.31 -11.92
N ILE A 196 -5.28 -10.35 -11.27
CA ILE A 196 -6.61 -10.32 -10.64
C ILE A 196 -6.63 -9.32 -9.48
N LEU A 197 -5.62 -9.33 -8.59
CA LEU A 197 -5.49 -8.35 -7.51
C LEU A 197 -5.51 -6.92 -8.05
N PHE A 198 -4.79 -6.67 -9.15
CA PHE A 198 -4.79 -5.37 -9.82
C PHE A 198 -6.16 -5.00 -10.38
N ILE A 199 -6.87 -5.93 -11.00
CA ILE A 199 -8.22 -5.68 -11.53
C ILE A 199 -9.17 -5.30 -10.38
N ILE A 200 -9.10 -5.98 -9.24
CA ILE A 200 -9.94 -5.65 -8.07
C ILE A 200 -9.55 -4.27 -7.51
N LEU A 201 -8.26 -3.97 -7.38
CA LEU A 201 -7.76 -2.65 -6.96
C LEU A 201 -8.15 -1.52 -7.93
N ALA A 202 -8.21 -1.80 -9.23
CA ALA A 202 -8.69 -0.84 -10.21
C ALA A 202 -10.21 -0.67 -10.11
N ALA A 203 -10.95 -1.77 -10.00
CA ALA A 203 -12.41 -1.75 -9.88
C ALA A 203 -12.89 -1.01 -8.63
N THR A 204 -12.19 -1.17 -7.50
CA THR A 204 -12.46 -0.40 -6.26
C THR A 204 -12.23 1.09 -6.49
N LYS A 205 -11.10 1.49 -7.07
CA LYS A 205 -10.81 2.90 -7.38
C LYS A 205 -11.80 3.55 -8.35
N TYR A 206 -12.20 2.85 -9.41
CA TYR A 206 -13.12 3.39 -10.41
C TYR A 206 -14.59 3.34 -9.96
N GLY A 207 -14.95 2.40 -9.09
CA GLY A 207 -16.27 2.40 -8.45
C GLY A 207 -16.56 3.70 -7.71
N ASP A 208 -15.55 4.22 -6.99
CA ASP A 208 -15.66 5.49 -6.25
C ASP A 208 -15.87 6.73 -7.13
N SER A 209 -15.45 6.72 -8.40
CA SER A 209 -15.63 7.89 -9.27
C SER A 209 -17.08 8.07 -9.76
N ASP A 210 -17.88 7.01 -9.76
CA ASP A 210 -19.32 7.05 -10.11
C ASP A 210 -20.22 7.05 -8.86
N PHE A 211 -19.73 6.53 -7.73
CA PHE A 211 -20.25 6.88 -6.42
C PHE A 211 -19.71 8.26 -6.05
N GLY A 212 -20.20 9.28 -6.78
CA GLY A 212 -20.23 10.61 -6.20
C GLY A 212 -20.91 10.44 -4.86
N VAL A 213 -20.11 10.50 -3.79
CA VAL A 213 -20.59 10.72 -2.43
C VAL A 213 -21.23 12.10 -2.51
N THR A 214 -22.44 12.17 -3.05
CA THR A 214 -23.45 13.07 -2.54
C THR A 214 -23.53 12.65 -1.09
N TRP A 215 -22.74 13.34 -0.26
CA TRP A 215 -23.01 13.48 1.15
C TRP A 215 -24.51 13.68 1.21
N VAL A 216 -25.23 12.63 1.58
CA VAL A 216 -26.61 12.79 2.01
C VAL A 216 -26.41 13.51 3.32
N TYR A 217 -26.29 14.83 3.24
CA TYR A 217 -26.51 15.74 4.34
C TYR A 217 -27.94 15.42 4.77
N GLY A 218 -28.06 14.46 5.69
CA GLY A 218 -29.31 14.07 6.29
C GLY A 218 -29.84 15.32 6.97
N GLU A 219 -30.91 15.87 6.39
CA GLU A 219 -31.76 16.94 6.91
C GLU A 219 -31.04 18.22 7.35
N GLU A 220 -31.56 19.36 6.90
CA GLU A 220 -31.12 20.73 7.25
C GLU A 220 -31.00 21.01 8.78
N SER A 221 -31.39 20.09 9.66
CA SER A 221 -31.38 20.26 11.12
C SER A 221 -30.00 20.15 11.79
N LEU A 222 -28.99 19.57 11.13
CA LEU A 222 -27.64 19.49 11.69
C LEU A 222 -26.75 20.70 11.35
N TYR A 223 -27.21 21.64 10.51
CA TYR A 223 -26.41 22.80 10.07
C TYR A 223 -26.16 23.85 11.16
N GLU A 224 -26.95 23.89 12.23
CA GLU A 224 -26.75 24.87 13.32
C GLU A 224 -25.57 24.54 14.25
N SER A 225 -24.98 23.32 14.20
CA SER A 225 -23.82 22.97 15.05
C SER A 225 -22.44 23.13 14.36
N TRP A 226 -22.39 23.56 13.10
CA TRP A 226 -21.15 23.66 12.30
C TRP A 226 -20.38 24.97 12.45
N ASP A 227 -20.78 25.88 13.36
CA ASP A 227 -19.96 27.05 13.73
C ASP A 227 -18.55 26.67 14.22
N CYS A 228 -18.35 25.39 14.52
CA CYS A 228 -17.11 24.82 14.99
C CYS A 228 -16.19 24.24 13.90
N ALA A 229 -16.65 24.03 12.66
CA ALA A 229 -15.94 23.24 11.66
C ALA A 229 -15.72 24.00 10.34
N TYR A 230 -14.46 24.25 9.98
CA TYR A 230 -14.08 24.82 8.69
C TYR A 230 -13.40 23.77 7.82
N VAL A 231 -14.01 23.42 6.69
CA VAL A 231 -13.44 22.43 5.76
C VAL A 231 -12.46 23.13 4.81
N GLU A 232 -11.15 22.91 4.98
CA GLU A 232 -10.17 23.27 3.96
C GLU A 232 -9.92 22.05 3.08
N ASP A 233 -10.20 22.19 1.77
CA ASP A 233 -9.88 21.18 0.76
C ASP A 233 -8.37 21.22 0.46
N LYS A 234 -7.57 20.73 1.41
CA LYS A 234 -6.18 20.36 1.14
C LYS A 234 -6.17 18.92 0.72
N THR A 235 -6.32 18.69 -0.58
CA THR A 235 -5.95 17.43 -1.21
C THR A 235 -4.46 17.18 -0.98
N LEU A 236 -4.10 16.63 0.18
CA LEU A 236 -2.77 16.10 0.38
C LEU A 236 -2.61 15.04 -0.72
N ASP A 237 -1.52 15.16 -1.49
CA ASP A 237 -1.27 14.46 -2.75
C ASP A 237 -1.00 12.94 -2.55
N PHE A 238 -1.82 12.26 -1.73
CA PHE A 238 -1.84 10.80 -1.55
C PHE A 238 -2.07 10.07 -2.86
N ASN A 239 -2.74 10.75 -3.80
CA ASN A 239 -2.84 10.35 -5.19
C ASN A 239 -1.47 10.09 -5.82
N ASN A 240 -0.43 10.89 -5.51
CA ASN A 240 0.88 10.73 -6.14
C ASN A 240 1.61 9.46 -5.70
N ALA A 241 1.54 9.08 -4.42
CA ALA A 241 2.12 7.82 -3.95
C ALA A 241 1.40 6.62 -4.60
N MET A 242 0.07 6.69 -4.72
CA MET A 242 -0.73 5.69 -5.41
C MET A 242 -0.41 5.63 -6.91
N TYR A 243 -0.30 6.77 -7.60
CA TYR A 243 0.07 6.82 -9.02
C TYR A 243 1.47 6.28 -9.24
N ALA A 244 2.41 6.55 -8.33
CA ALA A 244 3.76 6.03 -8.43
C ALA A 244 3.82 4.50 -8.33
N ALA A 245 2.96 3.89 -7.52
CA ALA A 245 2.89 2.44 -7.43
C ALA A 245 2.08 1.79 -8.58
N GLN A 246 1.04 2.46 -9.08
CA GLN A 246 0.43 2.11 -10.37
C GLN A 246 1.47 2.15 -11.49
N PHE A 247 2.40 3.11 -11.46
CA PHE A 247 3.51 3.19 -12.38
C PHE A 247 4.49 2.01 -12.23
N VAL A 248 4.78 1.54 -11.01
CA VAL A 248 5.58 0.30 -10.80
C VAL A 248 4.92 -0.92 -11.45
N LEU A 249 3.59 -1.02 -11.37
CA LEU A 249 2.83 -2.09 -12.03
C LEU A 249 2.86 -1.96 -13.55
N LEU A 250 2.75 -0.76 -14.09
CA LEU A 250 2.88 -0.52 -15.53
C LEU A 250 4.27 -0.91 -16.03
N ILE A 251 5.34 -0.62 -15.28
CA ILE A 251 6.69 -1.10 -15.60
C ILE A 251 6.72 -2.64 -15.66
N TRP A 252 6.05 -3.31 -14.72
CA TRP A 252 5.99 -4.76 -14.66
C TRP A 252 5.21 -5.36 -15.85
N ILE A 253 4.04 -4.80 -16.19
CA ILE A 253 3.23 -5.16 -17.36
C ILE A 253 3.94 -4.81 -18.68
N GLY A 254 4.84 -3.82 -18.67
CA GLY A 254 5.67 -3.48 -19.83
C GLY A 254 6.54 -4.65 -20.30
N ARG A 255 6.83 -5.65 -19.46
CA ARG A 255 7.69 -6.79 -19.81
C ARG A 255 7.16 -7.68 -20.94
N PRO A 256 5.93 -8.24 -20.88
CA PRO A 256 5.37 -9.00 -21.99
C PRO A 256 5.31 -8.15 -23.27
N ILE A 257 4.98 -6.86 -23.16
CA ILE A 257 4.97 -5.94 -24.31
C ILE A 257 6.36 -5.83 -24.94
N LEU A 258 7.41 -5.64 -24.14
CA LEU A 258 8.79 -5.61 -24.64
C LEU A 258 9.20 -6.94 -25.28
N SER A 259 8.69 -8.07 -24.79
CA SER A 259 8.94 -9.38 -25.40
C SER A 259 8.26 -9.52 -26.77
N LEU A 260 7.05 -8.96 -26.92
CA LEU A 260 6.35 -8.93 -28.21
C LEU A 260 7.08 -8.00 -29.20
N LEU A 261 7.52 -6.82 -28.75
CA LEU A 261 8.29 -5.87 -29.57
C LEU A 261 9.65 -6.45 -30.00
N GLU A 262 10.32 -7.23 -29.14
CA GLU A 262 11.55 -7.93 -29.48
C GLU A 262 11.34 -8.92 -30.64
N GLY A 263 10.22 -9.63 -30.65
CA GLY A 263 9.87 -10.57 -31.74
C GLY A 263 9.49 -9.87 -33.05
N TRP A 264 9.01 -8.62 -32.98
CA TRP A 264 8.55 -7.88 -34.15
C TRP A 264 9.66 -7.10 -34.85
N THR A 265 10.66 -6.60 -34.11
CA THR A 265 11.74 -5.78 -34.68
C THR A 265 12.82 -6.63 -35.34
N SER A 266 13.16 -6.34 -36.60
CA SER A 266 14.23 -7.02 -37.36
C SER A 266 15.62 -6.40 -37.15
N ALA A 267 15.70 -5.19 -36.59
CA ALA A 267 16.95 -4.46 -36.40
C ALA A 267 17.75 -5.01 -35.20
N LYS A 268 18.91 -5.64 -35.48
CA LYS A 268 19.79 -6.25 -34.46
C LYS A 268 20.22 -5.28 -33.34
N THR A 269 20.42 -4.00 -33.66
CA THR A 269 20.78 -2.97 -32.67
C THR A 269 19.64 -2.72 -31.67
N ILE A 270 18.41 -2.63 -32.16
CA ILE A 270 17.21 -2.43 -31.33
C ILE A 270 16.98 -3.66 -30.44
N GLN A 271 17.14 -4.87 -30.98
CA GLN A 271 17.03 -6.11 -30.20
C GLN A 271 18.03 -6.18 -29.04
N LYS A 272 19.28 -5.73 -29.22
CA LYS A 272 20.27 -5.69 -28.13
C LYS A 272 19.84 -4.74 -27.01
N GLY A 273 19.34 -3.55 -27.37
CA GLY A 273 18.80 -2.58 -26.42
C GLY A 273 17.61 -3.12 -25.64
N LEU A 274 16.60 -3.68 -26.35
CA LEU A 274 15.41 -4.30 -25.74
C LEU A 274 15.77 -5.44 -24.79
N LYS A 275 16.74 -6.30 -25.18
CA LYS A 275 17.23 -7.38 -24.31
C LYS A 275 17.86 -6.86 -23.02
N SER A 276 18.66 -5.79 -23.12
CA SER A 276 19.28 -5.16 -21.94
C SER A 276 18.22 -4.55 -21.03
N LEU A 277 17.28 -3.77 -21.58
CA LEU A 277 16.19 -3.16 -20.81
C LEU A 277 15.31 -4.20 -20.12
N ARG A 278 14.93 -5.27 -20.83
CA ARG A 278 14.14 -6.39 -20.28
C ARG A 278 14.81 -7.08 -19.09
N ARG A 279 16.15 -7.04 -19.03
CA ARG A 279 16.93 -7.60 -17.92
C ARG A 279 16.96 -6.67 -16.71
N CYS A 280 17.00 -5.35 -16.92
CA CYS A 280 17.02 -4.36 -15.82
C CYS A 280 15.66 -4.16 -15.15
N ILE A 281 14.57 -4.21 -15.92
CA ILE A 281 13.21 -3.96 -15.43
C ILE A 281 12.85 -4.72 -14.14
N PRO A 282 13.12 -6.02 -13.98
CA PRO A 282 12.69 -6.77 -12.80
C PRO A 282 13.38 -6.29 -11.52
N VAL A 283 14.66 -5.94 -11.63
CA VAL A 283 15.44 -5.40 -10.51
C VAL A 283 14.89 -4.03 -10.15
N LEU A 284 14.69 -3.17 -11.16
CA LEU A 284 14.12 -1.84 -10.94
C LEU A 284 12.72 -1.91 -10.32
N THR A 285 11.83 -2.74 -10.85
CA THR A 285 10.47 -2.95 -10.31
C THR A 285 10.54 -3.42 -8.87
N ALA A 286 11.39 -4.41 -8.55
CA ALA A 286 11.49 -4.93 -7.20
C ALA A 286 12.08 -3.92 -6.22
N SER A 287 13.10 -3.14 -6.63
CA SER A 287 13.66 -2.08 -5.81
C SER A 287 12.65 -0.97 -5.53
N LEU A 288 11.89 -0.53 -6.55
CA LEU A 288 10.83 0.46 -6.35
C LEU A 288 9.72 -0.09 -5.45
N ALA A 289 9.25 -1.32 -5.71
CA ALA A 289 8.24 -1.98 -4.89
C ALA A 289 8.69 -2.15 -3.43
N PHE A 290 9.97 -2.46 -3.20
CA PHE A 290 10.54 -2.55 -1.86
C PHE A 290 10.46 -1.22 -1.11
N VAL A 291 10.81 -0.11 -1.77
CA VAL A 291 10.70 1.24 -1.19
C VAL A 291 9.24 1.59 -0.90
N PHE A 292 8.33 1.34 -1.85
CA PHE A 292 6.90 1.63 -1.66
C PHE A 292 6.26 0.78 -0.56
N MET A 293 6.62 -0.49 -0.43
CA MET A 293 6.19 -1.35 0.67
C MET A 293 6.48 -0.71 2.04
N TRP A 294 7.69 -0.17 2.23
CA TRP A 294 8.04 0.51 3.49
C TRP A 294 7.31 1.85 3.66
N ILE A 295 7.17 2.64 2.59
CA ILE A 295 6.39 3.89 2.63
C ILE A 295 4.94 3.60 3.03
N ASP A 296 4.30 2.60 2.43
CA ASP A 296 2.93 2.21 2.76
C ASP A 296 2.82 1.73 4.20
N LEU A 297 3.77 0.93 4.69
CA LEU A 297 3.76 0.51 6.09
C LEU A 297 3.88 1.72 7.04
N VAL A 298 4.77 2.67 6.76
CA VAL A 298 4.92 3.88 7.60
C VAL A 298 3.64 4.72 7.58
N ILE A 299 3.03 4.91 6.40
CA ILE A 299 1.74 5.62 6.28
C ILE A 299 0.67 4.89 7.10
N PHE A 300 0.56 3.57 6.95
CA PHE A 300 -0.40 2.75 7.66
C PHE A 300 -0.25 2.85 9.19
N VAL A 301 0.99 2.72 9.69
CA VAL A 301 1.32 2.86 11.11
C VAL A 301 0.94 4.25 11.63
N ARG A 302 1.29 5.30 10.88
CA ARG A 302 1.01 6.67 11.26
C ARG A 302 -0.49 6.95 11.31
N SER A 303 -1.23 6.57 10.26
CA SER A 303 -2.67 6.74 10.21
C SER A 303 -3.33 6.04 11.39
N ARG A 304 -3.02 4.77 11.64
CA ARG A 304 -3.54 4.03 12.80
C ARG A 304 -3.22 4.73 14.13
N SER A 305 -2.01 5.27 14.29
CA SER A 305 -1.62 5.99 15.50
C SER A 305 -2.43 7.27 15.72
N GLU A 306 -2.63 8.06 14.66
CA GLU A 306 -3.42 9.30 14.71
C GLU A 306 -4.90 8.98 15.02
N LEU A 307 -5.45 7.94 14.40
CA LEU A 307 -6.82 7.49 14.62
C LEU A 307 -7.04 6.95 16.02
N ASN A 308 -6.09 6.16 16.54
CA ASN A 308 -6.14 5.68 17.91
C ASN A 308 -6.07 6.83 18.92
N TYR A 309 -5.25 7.86 18.65
CA TYR A 309 -5.15 9.04 19.50
C TYR A 309 -6.48 9.83 19.51
N ASN A 310 -7.10 10.03 18.34
CA ASN A 310 -8.32 10.82 18.19
C ASN A 310 -9.57 10.09 18.69
N ALA A 311 -9.71 8.79 18.39
CA ALA A 311 -10.86 7.98 18.83
C ALA A 311 -10.78 7.57 20.31
N GLY A 312 -9.58 7.52 20.88
CA GLY A 312 -9.40 7.12 22.28
C GLY A 312 -10.00 5.74 22.57
N SER A 313 -10.85 5.64 23.60
CA SER A 313 -11.45 4.35 24.01
C SER A 313 -12.54 3.84 23.06
N SER A 314 -13.07 4.67 22.16
CA SER A 314 -14.09 4.23 21.20
C SER A 314 -13.49 3.49 20.00
N TYR A 315 -12.15 3.49 19.85
CA TYR A 315 -11.44 2.84 18.75
C TYR A 315 -11.55 1.31 18.81
N GLN A 316 -12.55 0.77 18.10
CA GLN A 316 -12.86 -0.67 18.09
C GLN A 316 -11.70 -1.52 17.54
N GLU A 317 -10.83 -0.94 16.71
CA GLU A 317 -9.72 -1.65 16.06
C GLU A 317 -8.63 -2.13 17.01
N ASN A 318 -8.61 -1.66 18.26
CA ASN A 318 -7.71 -2.18 19.28
C ASN A 318 -8.16 -3.52 19.88
N LYS A 319 -9.34 -4.01 19.50
CA LYS A 319 -9.86 -5.29 19.97
C LYS A 319 -9.30 -6.42 19.12
N TRP A 320 -8.86 -7.47 19.81
CA TRP A 320 -8.50 -8.73 19.18
C TRP A 320 -9.74 -9.51 18.79
N THR A 321 -9.81 -9.92 17.53
CA THR A 321 -10.83 -10.84 17.02
C THR A 321 -10.21 -12.18 16.69
N PHE A 322 -11.06 -13.19 16.48
CA PHE A 322 -10.59 -14.53 16.10
C PHE A 322 -9.83 -14.52 14.78
N GLY A 323 -10.30 -13.75 13.78
CA GLY A 323 -9.65 -13.64 12.47
C GLY A 323 -8.23 -13.09 12.56
N GLN A 324 -8.03 -12.06 13.40
CA GLN A 324 -6.73 -11.47 13.69
C GLN A 324 -5.74 -12.47 14.32
N ILE A 325 -6.19 -13.22 15.33
CA ILE A 325 -5.34 -14.23 16.00
C ILE A 325 -4.96 -15.32 15.00
N ALA A 326 -5.92 -15.76 14.17
CA ALA A 326 -5.66 -16.74 13.13
C ALA A 326 -4.63 -16.23 12.12
N ALA A 327 -4.74 -14.98 11.65
CA ALA A 327 -3.80 -14.37 10.73
C ALA A 327 -2.36 -14.36 11.27
N VAL A 328 -2.15 -13.94 12.53
CA VAL A 328 -0.81 -13.97 13.14
C VAL A 328 -0.33 -15.42 13.33
N THR A 329 -1.21 -16.32 13.76
CA THR A 329 -0.87 -17.73 14.02
C THR A 329 -0.46 -18.45 12.74
N THR A 330 -1.02 -18.09 11.59
CA THR A 330 -0.63 -18.69 10.29
C THR A 330 0.81 -18.38 9.88
N LEU A 331 1.46 -17.38 10.49
CA LEU A 331 2.89 -17.12 10.29
C LEU A 331 3.80 -17.99 11.18
N LEU A 332 3.26 -18.64 12.23
CA LEU A 332 4.09 -19.43 13.16
C LEU A 332 4.88 -20.56 12.49
N PRO A 333 4.33 -21.37 11.58
CA PRO A 333 5.11 -22.41 10.90
C PRO A 333 6.30 -21.82 10.13
N LEU A 334 6.09 -20.68 9.47
CA LEU A 334 7.15 -19.99 8.74
C LEU A 334 8.24 -19.46 9.68
N LEU A 335 7.87 -18.88 10.82
CA LEU A 335 8.81 -18.42 11.83
C LEU A 335 9.59 -19.60 12.44
N ALA A 336 8.94 -20.74 12.64
CA ALA A 336 9.59 -21.95 13.14
C ALA A 336 10.59 -22.53 12.13
N ASP A 337 10.25 -22.54 10.83
CA ASP A 337 11.16 -22.95 9.76
C ASP A 337 12.36 -21.99 9.67
N PHE A 338 12.12 -20.69 9.74
CA PHE A 338 13.19 -19.69 9.76
C PHE A 338 14.10 -19.89 10.99
N TYR A 339 13.52 -20.05 12.18
CA TYR A 339 14.28 -20.31 13.40
C TYR A 339 15.17 -21.55 13.29
N ARG A 340 14.64 -22.65 12.74
CA ARG A 340 15.40 -23.90 12.56
C ARG A 340 16.59 -23.74 11.62
N ILE A 341 16.43 -22.98 10.54
CA ILE A 341 17.51 -22.75 9.56
C ILE A 341 18.67 -21.96 10.19
N TRP A 342 18.37 -20.98 11.05
CA TRP A 342 19.39 -20.04 11.54
C TRP A 342 20.01 -20.36 12.89
N LEU A 343 19.38 -21.21 13.72
CA LEU A 343 19.83 -21.45 15.10
C LEU A 343 20.19 -22.91 15.41
N CYS A 344 19.92 -23.84 14.50
CA CYS A 344 20.23 -25.26 14.70
C CYS A 344 21.37 -25.78 13.79
N GLU A 345 21.97 -24.91 12.99
CA GLU A 345 23.26 -25.11 12.31
C GLU A 345 24.33 -24.25 13.00
#